data_AF-A0A1Q6V9N3-F1
#
_entry.id   AF-A0A1Q6V9N3-F1
#
_cell.length_a   1.000
_cell.length_b   1.000
_cell.length_c   1.000
_cell.angle_alpha   90.00
_cell.angle_beta   90.00
_cell.angle_gamma   90.00
#
_symmetry.space_group_name_H-M   'P 1'
#
loop_
_entity.id
_entity.type
_entity.pdbx_description
1 polymer ?
#
loop_
_entity_poly.entity_id
_entity_poly.type
_entity_poly.pdbx_seq_one_letter_code
_entity_poly.pdbx_strand_id
1 'polypeptide(L)'
;MHDIFRIRRATVQHVDIISSHRARMFQDMGDVSDDAFEILRAKARLRLKEWLESGDYIGWLATPADKPGTVVGGAGVQLQPILPRPLDASTIAEGWQRDDCERVYRTAIATARNRVPAR
;
A
#
# COMPACT_ATOMS: atom_id res chain seq x y z
N MET A 1 -19.23 -0.24 -23.01
CA MET A 1 -18.29 -1.38 -22.94
C MET A 1 -17.86 -1.51 -21.50
N HIS A 2 -17.96 -2.69 -20.92
CA HIS A 2 -17.43 -2.92 -19.57
C HIS A 2 -15.93 -3.13 -19.74
N ASP A 3 -15.12 -2.23 -19.21
CA ASP A 3 -13.67 -2.44 -19.18
C ASP A 3 -13.41 -3.67 -18.30
N ILE A 4 -12.99 -4.77 -18.92
CA ILE A 4 -12.67 -6.00 -18.21
C ILE A 4 -11.28 -5.81 -17.61
N PHE A 5 -11.19 -5.86 -16.29
CA PHE A 5 -9.92 -5.80 -15.58
C PHE A 5 -9.50 -7.18 -15.08
N ARG A 6 -8.21 -7.48 -15.18
CA ARG A 6 -7.59 -8.66 -14.60
C ARG A 6 -6.79 -8.23 -13.37
N ILE A 7 -7.02 -8.92 -12.26
CA ILE A 7 -6.25 -8.73 -11.03
C ILE A 7 -5.17 -9.81 -10.97
N ARG A 8 -3.93 -9.40 -10.73
CA ARG A 8 -2.79 -10.33 -10.59
C ARG A 8 -1.93 -9.98 -9.39
N ARG A 9 -1.24 -10.99 -8.85
CA ARG A 9 -0.28 -10.81 -7.76
C ARG A 9 0.88 -9.94 -8.21
N ALA A 10 1.24 -9.00 -7.36
CA ALA A 10 2.50 -8.28 -7.48
C ALA A 10 3.67 -9.21 -7.16
N THR A 11 4.78 -8.96 -7.83
CA THR A 11 6.07 -9.65 -7.65
C THR A 11 7.16 -8.59 -7.54
N VAL A 12 8.37 -9.00 -7.18
CA VAL A 12 9.55 -8.09 -7.08
C VAL A 12 9.77 -7.27 -8.35
N GLN A 13 9.43 -7.81 -9.53
CA GLN A 13 9.53 -7.10 -10.83
C GLN A 13 8.65 -5.84 -10.91
N HIS A 14 7.63 -5.73 -10.05
CA HIS A 14 6.68 -4.62 -10.04
C HIS A 14 7.02 -3.53 -9.03
N VAL A 15 8.16 -3.63 -8.35
CA VAL A 15 8.53 -2.73 -7.25
C VAL A 15 8.62 -1.26 -7.68
N ASP A 16 9.03 -0.99 -8.93
CA ASP A 16 8.99 0.36 -9.51
C ASP A 16 7.58 0.93 -9.62
N ILE A 17 6.64 0.11 -10.07
CA ILE A 17 5.24 0.51 -10.25
C ILE A 17 4.61 0.78 -8.88
N ILE A 18 4.82 -0.11 -7.92
CA ILE A 18 4.22 0.00 -6.58
C ILE A 18 4.79 1.19 -5.82
N SER A 19 6.11 1.41 -5.87
CA SER A 19 6.74 2.57 -5.21
C SER A 19 6.28 3.89 -5.81
N SER A 20 6.13 3.96 -7.13
CA SER A 20 5.62 5.16 -7.82
C SER A 20 4.14 5.41 -7.50
N HIS A 21 3.29 4.37 -7.52
CA HIS A 21 1.90 4.48 -7.09
C HIS A 21 1.77 4.98 -5.64
N ARG A 22 2.62 4.47 -4.73
CA ARG A 22 2.63 4.91 -3.34
C ARG A 22 3.01 6.38 -3.22
N ALA A 23 4.10 6.81 -3.86
CA ALA A 23 4.54 8.20 -3.82
C ALA A 23 3.47 9.14 -4.41
N ARG A 24 2.87 8.74 -5.53
CA ARG A 24 1.81 9.52 -6.19
C ARG A 24 0.55 9.62 -5.36
N MET A 25 0.13 8.54 -4.70
CA MET A 25 -0.99 8.56 -3.77
C MET A 25 -0.79 9.61 -2.66
N PHE A 26 0.37 9.67 -2.02
CA PHE A 26 0.64 10.68 -0.99
C PHE A 26 0.80 12.09 -1.54
N GLN A 27 1.32 12.26 -2.76
CA GLN A 27 1.38 13.55 -3.43
C GLN A 27 -0.03 14.07 -3.77
N ASP A 28 -0.89 13.21 -4.33
CA ASP A 28 -2.29 13.56 -4.65
C ASP A 28 -3.09 13.89 -3.38
N MET A 29 -2.69 13.35 -2.22
CA MET A 29 -3.25 13.69 -0.91
C MET A 29 -2.72 15.01 -0.33
N GLY A 30 -1.67 15.59 -0.91
CA GLY A 30 -1.00 16.79 -0.39
C GLY A 30 -0.05 16.53 0.80
N ASP A 31 0.23 15.26 1.11
CA ASP A 31 1.12 14.86 2.21
C ASP A 31 2.61 14.88 1.80
N VAL A 32 2.89 14.95 0.49
CA VAL A 32 4.24 14.90 -0.09
C VAL A 32 4.38 16.00 -1.13
N SER A 33 5.38 16.87 -0.97
CA SER A 33 5.75 17.87 -1.97
C SER A 33 6.47 17.24 -3.18
N ASP A 34 6.55 17.97 -4.28
CA ASP A 34 7.27 17.53 -5.48
C ASP A 34 8.73 17.17 -5.19
N ASP A 35 9.41 17.96 -4.35
CA ASP A 35 10.80 17.68 -3.93
C ASP A 35 10.92 16.40 -3.09
N ALA A 36 9.90 16.05 -2.31
CA ALA A 36 9.88 14.86 -1.47
C ALA A 36 9.41 13.60 -2.20
N PHE A 37 8.83 13.75 -3.40
CA PHE A 37 8.28 12.65 -4.19
C PHE A 37 9.34 11.58 -4.53
N GLU A 38 10.46 11.99 -5.14
CA GLU A 38 11.51 11.05 -5.53
C GLU A 38 12.20 10.43 -4.32
N ILE A 39 12.32 11.17 -3.21
CA ILE A 39 12.87 10.66 -1.95
C ILE A 39 11.96 9.55 -1.40
N LEU A 40 10.64 9.78 -1.35
CA LEU A 40 9.69 8.79 -0.88
C LEU A 40 9.66 7.57 -1.81
N ARG A 41 9.62 7.78 -3.12
CA ARG A 41 9.62 6.72 -4.14
C ARG A 41 10.85 5.83 -3.99
N ALA A 42 12.05 6.42 -3.90
CA ALA A 42 13.30 5.68 -3.77
C ALA A 42 13.36 4.85 -2.47
N LYS A 43 12.99 5.46 -1.33
CA LYS A 43 12.94 4.75 -0.04
C LYS A 43 11.91 3.63 -0.04
N ALA A 44 10.72 3.88 -0.59
CA ALA A 44 9.67 2.89 -0.72
C ALA A 44 10.11 1.72 -1.61
N ARG A 45 10.79 2.00 -2.74
CA ARG A 45 11.32 0.97 -3.64
C ARG A 45 12.26 0.00 -2.92
N LEU A 46 13.21 0.52 -2.14
CA LEU A 46 14.17 -0.33 -1.40
C LEU A 46 13.44 -1.26 -0.43
N ARG A 47 12.55 -0.72 0.41
CA ARG A 47 11.81 -1.53 1.40
C ARG A 47 10.82 -2.49 0.77
N LEU A 48 10.12 -2.08 -0.29
CA LEU A 48 9.18 -2.96 -0.98
C LEU A 48 9.90 -4.12 -1.67
N LYS A 49 11.13 -3.92 -2.16
CA LYS A 49 11.93 -5.01 -2.72
C LYS A 49 12.20 -6.07 -1.65
N GLU A 50 12.72 -5.63 -0.50
CA GLU A 50 13.03 -6.50 0.64
C GLU A 50 11.77 -7.27 1.10
N TRP A 51 10.64 -6.57 1.28
CA TRP A 51 9.41 -7.20 1.77
C TRP A 51 8.70 -8.10 0.74
N LEU A 52 8.83 -7.81 -0.55
CA LEU A 52 8.33 -8.72 -1.59
C LEU A 52 9.18 -10.00 -1.68
N GLU A 53 10.49 -9.91 -1.40
CA GLU A 53 11.39 -11.06 -1.35
C GLU A 53 11.17 -11.92 -0.11
N SER A 54 10.97 -11.30 1.07
CA SER A 54 10.70 -12.00 2.33
C SER A 54 9.27 -12.52 2.48
N GLY A 55 8.32 -11.95 1.71
CA GLY A 55 6.90 -12.24 1.84
C GLY A 55 6.17 -11.35 2.85
N ASP A 56 6.85 -10.37 3.47
CA ASP A 56 6.27 -9.39 4.39
C ASP A 56 5.40 -8.34 3.68
N TYR A 57 5.37 -8.33 2.36
CA TYR A 57 4.47 -7.51 1.58
C TYR A 57 3.69 -8.32 0.54
N ILE A 58 2.38 -8.13 0.56
CA ILE A 58 1.46 -8.73 -0.40
C ILE A 58 0.83 -7.61 -1.21
N GLY A 59 0.95 -7.68 -2.54
CA GLY A 59 0.30 -6.73 -3.45
C GLY A 59 -0.50 -7.39 -4.55
N TRP A 60 -1.46 -6.63 -5.07
CA TRP A 60 -2.23 -6.95 -6.28
C TRP A 60 -2.26 -5.76 -7.21
N LEU A 61 -2.24 -6.04 -8.51
CA LEU A 61 -2.27 -5.05 -9.57
C LEU A 61 -3.45 -5.34 -10.49
N ALA A 62 -4.15 -4.27 -10.89
CA ALA A 62 -5.22 -4.31 -11.87
C ALA A 62 -4.68 -3.89 -13.24
N THR A 63 -4.93 -4.71 -14.25
CA THR A 63 -4.56 -4.42 -15.64
C THR A 63 -5.78 -4.58 -16.55
N PRO A 64 -6.00 -3.73 -17.56
CA PRO A 64 -7.01 -3.97 -18.58
C PRO A 64 -6.76 -5.31 -19.28
N ALA A 65 -7.81 -6.05 -19.60
CA ALA A 65 -7.69 -7.38 -20.20
C ALA A 65 -7.06 -7.33 -21.60
N ASP A 66 -7.28 -6.25 -22.34
CA ASP A 66 -6.71 -5.96 -23.65
C ASP A 66 -5.25 -5.45 -23.58
N LYS A 67 -4.83 -4.93 -22.42
CA LYS A 67 -3.49 -4.33 -22.19
C LYS A 67 -2.87 -4.84 -20.88
N PRO A 68 -2.45 -6.13 -20.83
CA PRO A 68 -1.89 -6.73 -19.61
C PRO A 68 -0.58 -6.09 -19.13
N GLY A 69 0.11 -5.34 -20.00
CA GLY A 69 1.31 -4.57 -19.64
C GLY A 69 1.01 -3.24 -18.93
N THR A 70 -0.24 -2.77 -18.98
CA THR A 70 -0.64 -1.49 -18.39
C THR A 70 -1.29 -1.72 -17.03
N VAL A 71 -0.65 -1.23 -15.97
CA VAL A 71 -1.24 -1.24 -14.62
C VAL A 71 -2.06 0.04 -14.45
N VAL A 72 -3.34 -0.12 -14.08
CA VAL A 72 -4.27 1.00 -13.88
C VAL A 72 -4.61 1.23 -12.41
N GLY A 73 -4.23 0.30 -11.54
CA GLY A 73 -4.46 0.39 -10.11
C GLY A 73 -3.75 -0.73 -9.36
N GLY A 74 -3.63 -0.57 -8.05
CA GLY A 74 -3.06 -1.60 -7.20
C GLY A 74 -3.42 -1.40 -5.75
N ALA A 75 -3.34 -2.49 -4.98
CA ALA A 75 -3.54 -2.52 -3.54
C ALA A 75 -2.44 -3.37 -2.91
N GLY A 76 -2.10 -3.09 -1.65
CA GLY A 76 -1.13 -3.91 -0.95
C GLY A 76 -1.20 -3.78 0.57
N VAL A 77 -0.74 -4.85 1.21
CA VAL A 77 -0.79 -5.09 2.65
C VAL A 77 0.63 -5.36 3.13
N GLN A 78 1.00 -4.70 4.23
CA GLN A 78 2.23 -4.98 4.97
C GLN A 78 1.90 -5.99 6.07
N LEU A 79 2.70 -7.05 6.14
CA LEU A 79 2.66 -8.02 7.21
C LEU A 79 3.78 -7.68 8.19
N GLN A 80 3.40 -7.30 9.40
CA GLN A 80 4.37 -7.10 10.48
C GLN A 80 4.18 -8.20 11.51
N PRO A 81 5.24 -8.93 11.90
CA PRO A 81 5.12 -9.90 12.98
C PRO A 81 4.76 -9.17 14.26
N ILE A 82 3.75 -9.68 14.98
CA ILE A 82 3.46 -9.18 16.33
C ILE A 82 4.19 -10.05 17.33
N LEU A 83 4.79 -9.42 18.35
CA LEU A 83 5.36 -10.17 19.46
C LEU A 83 4.26 -11.03 20.13
N PRO A 84 4.62 -12.24 20.62
CA PRO A 84 3.69 -13.07 21.35
C PRO A 84 3.03 -12.25 22.46
N ARG A 85 1.70 -12.27 22.52
CA ARG A 85 0.93 -11.50 23.50
C ARG A 85 -0.15 -12.36 24.13
N PRO A 86 -0.43 -12.20 25.43
CA PRO A 86 -1.54 -12.91 26.06
C PRO A 86 -2.87 -12.51 25.40
N LEU A 87 -3.68 -13.50 25.02
CA LEU A 87 -5.11 -13.30 24.71
C LEU A 87 -5.96 -13.42 25.98
N ASP A 88 -5.59 -14.37 26.85
CA ASP A 88 -6.20 -14.61 28.15
C ASP A 88 -5.16 -15.20 29.13
N ALA A 89 -5.60 -15.58 30.33
CA ALA A 89 -4.75 -16.07 31.41
C ALA A 89 -3.94 -17.34 31.07
N SER A 90 -4.34 -18.09 30.04
CA SER A 90 -3.71 -19.36 29.64
C SER A 90 -3.30 -19.42 28.16
N THR A 91 -3.72 -18.45 27.35
CA THR A 91 -3.50 -18.46 25.90
C THR A 91 -2.57 -17.32 25.47
N ILE A 92 -1.44 -17.67 24.87
CA ILE A 92 -0.55 -16.73 24.19
C ILE A 92 -0.86 -16.77 22.69
N ALA A 93 -1.20 -15.63 22.10
CA ALA A 93 -1.30 -15.49 20.65
C ALA A 93 0.04 -15.09 20.04
N GLU A 94 0.37 -15.77 18.95
CA GLU A 94 1.37 -15.38 17.97
C GLU A 94 0.66 -15.00 16.66
N GLY A 95 1.26 -14.16 15.83
CA GLY A 95 0.69 -13.86 14.53
C GLY A 95 1.29 -12.65 13.81
N TRP A 96 0.53 -12.16 12.83
CA TRP A 96 0.92 -11.03 12.00
C TRP A 96 -0.07 -9.89 12.21
N GLN A 97 0.45 -8.72 12.58
CA GLN A 97 -0.26 -7.46 12.45
C GLN A 97 -0.37 -7.12 10.96
N ARG A 98 -1.62 -7.03 10.51
CA ARG A 98 -1.95 -6.60 9.15
C ARG A 98 -2.16 -5.11 9.18
N ASP A 99 -1.13 -4.38 8.76
CA ASP A 99 -1.25 -2.95 8.55
C ASP A 99 -1.66 -2.74 7.11
N ASP A 100 -2.98 -2.63 6.94
CA ASP A 100 -3.58 -2.36 5.65
C ASP A 100 -3.20 -0.94 5.23
N CYS A 101 -2.68 -0.79 4.01
CA CYS A 101 -2.33 0.55 3.51
C CYS A 101 -3.61 1.43 3.41
N GLU A 102 -4.79 0.80 3.32
CA GLU A 102 -6.11 1.45 3.41
C GLU A 102 -6.36 2.14 4.77
N ARG A 103 -5.80 1.63 5.88
CA ARG A 103 -6.01 2.21 7.21
C ARG A 103 -5.33 3.58 7.36
N VAL A 104 -4.19 3.78 6.71
CA VAL A 104 -3.56 5.11 6.58
C VAL A 104 -4.44 6.03 5.72
N TYR A 105 -4.96 5.51 4.60
CA TYR A 105 -5.84 6.25 3.68
C TYR A 105 -7.17 6.72 4.33
N ARG A 106 -7.87 5.86 5.10
CA ARG A 106 -9.11 6.26 5.79
C ARG A 106 -8.88 7.29 6.89
N THR A 107 -7.78 7.18 7.63
CA THR A 107 -7.44 8.12 8.70
C THR A 107 -7.13 9.52 8.13
N ALA A 108 -6.45 9.58 6.99
CA ALA A 108 -6.18 10.82 6.28
C ALA A 108 -7.44 11.47 5.69
N ILE A 109 -8.36 10.70 5.07
CA ILE A 109 -9.64 11.25 4.57
C ILE A 109 -10.53 11.76 5.71
N ALA A 110 -10.58 11.06 6.85
CA ALA A 110 -11.30 11.53 8.03
C ALA A 110 -10.73 12.87 8.55
N THR A 111 -9.40 13.01 8.51
CA THR A 111 -8.71 14.25 8.91
C THR A 111 -8.93 15.39 7.91
N ALA A 112 -8.96 15.09 6.60
CA ALA A 112 -9.22 16.06 5.54
C ALA A 112 -10.69 16.53 5.51
N ARG A 113 -11.66 15.65 5.77
CA ARG A 113 -13.08 16.03 5.90
C ARG A 113 -13.36 16.92 7.11
N ASN A 114 -12.58 16.80 8.17
CA ASN A 114 -12.70 17.65 9.36
C ASN A 114 -11.99 19.02 9.23
N ARG A 115 -11.39 19.32 8.07
CA ARG A 115 -10.78 20.64 7.75
C ARG A 115 -11.61 21.48 6.77
N VAL A 116 -12.89 21.18 6.57
CA VAL A 116 -13.79 22.13 5.90
C VAL A 116 -14.06 23.28 6.89
N PRO A 117 -13.59 24.52 6.64
CA PRO A 117 -13.96 25.63 7.50
C PRO A 117 -15.47 25.86 7.38
N ALA A 118 -16.13 26.02 8.52
CA ALA A 118 -17.49 26.54 8.56
C ALA A 118 -17.50 27.88 7.79
N ARG A 119 -18.43 28.00 6.84
CA ARG A 119 -18.68 29.22 6.06
C ARG A 119 -18.94 30.42 6.96
#